data_AF-A0A6C0BF81-F1
#
_entry.id   AF-A0A6C0BF81-F1
#
_cell.length_a   1.000
_cell.length_b   1.000
_cell.length_c   1.000
_cell.angle_alpha   90.00
_cell.angle_beta   90.00
_cell.angle_gamma   90.00
#
_symmetry.space_group_name_H-M   'P 1'
#
loop_
_entity.id
_entity.type
_entity.pdbx_description
1 polymer ?
#
loop_
_entity_poly.entity_id
_entity_poly.type
_entity_poly.pdbx_seq_one_letter_code
_entity_poly.pdbx_strand_id
1 'polypeptide(L)'
;MIEERFYKKLTNGPDAMLERINLGKDHIPVCLEVQNPFSGGDPIKKFTYYKSPLLLFKATASLSNSERCHYEIIMGDRFQKHYVDIDIPLKDDSIDDIYSHTKEEKIAIADKIVECYRDSLIKIRPQIQLTDILVLSSHDATKRSFHIVVDRWCVQSATLNKELFNEVIQNVAIDTRKYLDDRMYKCVQQFRLFLSTKCGKNRQLIVDSKHSTWAPTHEIKDTYTLIKEIFLASLVSVTDTCVLLPMEMKEKTFTVSSKELDSNDYKAIISAFNNFHDKSSFEIGALSGSFLLLKRKRQSYCDHCMRSHQNENPFLYVGPVSGNIYFNCRRGEGSTIIGNIKDTYTSSKEITTMCPKLEDVKSYISTSGPVQINNFVDSGILSLSENDIKTSQTYISKHTSVIQQVISTTTKLDISKNVSINKNRTDIPETELSAFKKQVEEKKLKWMNKLSTRRPDVVFQNLNII
;
A
#
# COMPACT_ATOMS: atom_id res chain seq x y z
N MET A 1 -9.71 -14.08 28.03
CA MET A 1 -8.34 -14.20 27.48
C MET A 1 -8.44 -14.32 25.97
N ILE A 2 -7.94 -13.35 25.23
CA ILE A 2 -7.68 -13.51 23.80
C ILE A 2 -6.25 -14.07 23.74
N GLU A 3 -6.06 -15.32 23.33
CA GLU A 3 -4.73 -15.76 22.89
C GLU A 3 -4.43 -15.00 21.61
N GLU A 4 -3.80 -13.83 21.72
CA GLU A 4 -3.35 -13.07 20.56
C GLU A 4 -2.20 -13.83 19.89
N ARG A 5 -2.56 -14.70 18.95
CA ARG A 5 -1.58 -15.38 18.11
C ARG A 5 -1.14 -14.42 17.02
N PHE A 6 0.12 -14.01 17.09
CA PHE A 6 0.77 -13.26 16.03
C PHE A 6 1.43 -14.22 15.03
N TYR A 7 1.29 -13.89 13.75
CA TYR A 7 1.83 -14.60 12.60
C TYR A 7 2.96 -13.80 11.97
N LYS A 8 3.97 -14.48 11.43
CA LYS A 8 5.12 -13.83 10.79
C LYS A 8 4.84 -13.44 9.34
N LYS A 9 3.91 -14.15 8.70
CA LYS A 9 3.52 -13.92 7.32
C LYS A 9 2.02 -13.70 7.24
N LEU A 10 1.62 -12.85 6.30
CA LEU A 10 0.21 -12.67 5.97
C LEU A 10 -0.26 -13.78 5.04
N THR A 11 0.53 -14.05 4.01
CA THR A 11 0.28 -15.03 2.95
C THR A 11 1.15 -16.27 3.13
N ASN A 12 0.89 -17.28 2.30
CA ASN A 12 1.34 -18.67 2.30
C ASN A 12 2.54 -19.09 3.19
N GLY A 13 2.42 -20.30 3.74
CA GLY A 13 3.45 -20.99 4.50
C GLY A 13 3.04 -21.27 5.95
N PRO A 14 3.83 -22.11 6.66
CA PRO A 14 3.45 -22.60 7.97
C PRO A 14 3.26 -21.50 9.01
N ASP A 15 3.83 -20.30 8.85
CA ASP A 15 3.67 -19.17 9.78
C ASP A 15 2.70 -18.09 9.24
N ALA A 16 1.86 -18.44 8.26
CA ALA A 16 0.92 -17.53 7.61
C ALA A 16 -0.42 -17.43 8.34
N MET A 17 -0.94 -16.21 8.48
CA MET A 17 -2.24 -15.96 9.09
C MET A 17 -3.40 -16.50 8.23
N LEU A 18 -3.40 -16.20 6.92
CA LEU A 18 -4.52 -16.51 6.02
C LEU A 18 -4.67 -18.02 5.73
N GLU A 19 -3.61 -18.82 5.88
CA GLU A 19 -3.72 -20.28 5.75
C GLU A 19 -4.26 -20.96 7.02
N ARG A 20 -3.99 -20.38 8.19
CA ARG A 20 -4.32 -21.01 9.49
C ARG A 20 -5.68 -20.60 10.04
N ILE A 21 -6.24 -19.48 9.57
CA ILE A 21 -7.45 -18.89 10.13
C ILE A 21 -8.48 -18.71 9.03
N ASN A 22 -9.66 -19.31 9.22
CA ASN A 22 -10.84 -18.91 8.48
C ASN A 22 -11.34 -17.57 9.03
N LEU A 23 -11.04 -16.47 8.33
CA LEU A 23 -11.46 -15.13 8.74
C LEU A 23 -12.98 -15.01 8.59
N GLY A 24 -13.68 -14.91 9.72
CA GLY A 24 -15.10 -14.57 9.75
C GLY A 24 -15.38 -13.21 9.12
N LYS A 25 -16.66 -12.95 8.85
CA LYS A 25 -17.10 -11.69 8.23
C LYS A 25 -16.66 -10.46 9.04
N ASP A 26 -16.78 -10.53 10.36
CA ASP A 26 -16.50 -9.40 11.27
C ASP A 26 -15.03 -9.36 11.73
N HIS A 27 -14.20 -10.30 11.28
CA HIS A 27 -12.79 -10.33 11.65
C HIS A 27 -12.03 -9.22 10.93
N ILE A 28 -11.27 -8.43 11.69
CA ILE A 28 -10.42 -7.35 11.16
C ILE A 28 -8.96 -7.80 11.20
N PRO A 29 -8.38 -8.22 10.06
CA PRO A 29 -6.96 -8.54 9.98
C PRO A 29 -6.11 -7.27 10.12
N VAL A 30 -5.03 -7.36 10.90
CA VAL A 30 -4.18 -6.24 11.27
C VAL A 30 -2.70 -6.63 11.20
N CYS A 31 -1.87 -5.69 10.77
CA CYS A 31 -0.42 -5.75 10.88
C CYS A 31 0.05 -4.80 11.98
N LEU A 32 0.88 -5.31 12.89
CA LEU A 32 1.63 -4.56 13.87
C LEU A 32 3.09 -4.47 13.41
N GLU A 33 3.60 -3.26 13.26
CA GLU A 33 5.03 -3.01 13.07
C GLU A 33 5.72 -2.89 14.45
N VAL A 34 6.79 -3.65 14.67
CA VAL A 34 7.57 -3.62 15.91
C VAL A 34 9.03 -3.32 15.57
N GLN A 35 9.70 -2.51 16.39
CA GLN A 35 11.11 -2.19 16.18
C GLN A 35 11.94 -3.48 16.21
N ASN A 36 12.74 -3.72 15.18
CA ASN A 36 13.68 -4.83 15.19
C ASN A 36 14.97 -4.40 15.90
N PRO A 37 15.34 -5.02 17.02
CA PRO A 37 16.60 -4.71 17.68
C PRO A 37 17.82 -5.21 16.87
N PHE A 38 17.63 -6.09 15.88
CA PHE A 38 18.72 -6.77 15.16
C PHE A 38 18.97 -6.26 13.72
N SER A 39 18.03 -5.58 13.06
CA SER A 39 18.13 -5.30 11.61
C SER A 39 18.43 -3.84 11.25
N GLY A 40 19.29 -3.15 12.00
CA GLY A 40 19.73 -1.80 11.63
C GLY A 40 18.60 -0.76 11.51
N GLY A 41 17.44 -1.02 12.13
CA GLY A 41 16.32 -0.07 12.20
C GLY A 41 15.04 -0.51 11.49
N ASP A 42 15.08 -1.49 10.58
CA ASP A 42 13.87 -1.90 9.84
C ASP A 42 12.84 -2.58 10.76
N PRO A 43 11.55 -2.23 10.71
CA PRO A 43 10.54 -2.84 11.56
C PRO A 43 10.19 -4.27 11.14
N ILE A 44 9.94 -5.14 12.12
CA ILE A 44 9.34 -6.46 11.91
C ILE A 44 7.82 -6.29 11.81
N LYS A 45 7.21 -6.95 10.82
CA LYS A 45 5.75 -7.03 10.69
C LYS A 45 5.22 -8.29 11.35
N LYS A 46 4.24 -8.12 12.25
CA LYS A 46 3.49 -9.20 12.88
C LYS A 46 2.02 -9.08 12.48
N PHE A 47 1.42 -10.17 12.04
CA PHE A 47 0.03 -10.17 11.60
C PHE A 47 -0.86 -10.82 12.65
N THR A 48 -2.06 -10.31 12.84
CA THR A 48 -3.08 -10.86 13.73
C THR A 48 -4.47 -10.47 13.20
N TYR A 49 -5.53 -10.86 13.89
CA TYR A 49 -6.87 -10.38 13.60
C TYR A 49 -7.65 -10.17 14.89
N TYR A 50 -8.63 -9.26 14.83
CA TYR A 50 -9.56 -9.03 15.93
C TYR A 50 -10.95 -9.49 15.51
N LYS A 51 -11.70 -10.10 16.42
CA LYS A 51 -13.04 -10.63 16.12
C LYS A 51 -14.09 -9.56 15.83
N SER A 52 -13.81 -8.30 16.20
CA SER A 52 -14.64 -7.16 15.86
C SER A 52 -13.81 -5.87 15.83
N PRO A 53 -14.26 -4.84 15.10
CA PRO A 53 -13.66 -3.51 15.12
C PRO A 53 -13.57 -2.89 16.52
N LEU A 54 -14.53 -3.18 17.39
CA LEU A 54 -14.57 -2.66 18.77
C LEU A 54 -13.48 -3.28 19.65
N LEU A 55 -13.15 -4.56 19.46
CA LEU A 55 -12.03 -5.18 20.17
C LEU A 55 -10.69 -4.59 19.71
N LEU A 56 -10.54 -4.36 18.40
CA LEU A 56 -9.38 -3.67 17.85
C LEU A 56 -9.23 -2.26 18.43
N PHE A 57 -10.32 -1.49 18.50
CA PHE A 57 -10.31 -0.16 19.10
C PHE A 57 -9.84 -0.21 20.56
N LYS A 58 -10.43 -1.09 21.38
CA LYS A 58 -10.05 -1.23 22.79
C LYS A 58 -8.57 -1.61 22.96
N ALA A 59 -8.11 -2.58 22.17
CA ALA A 59 -6.72 -3.02 22.21
C ALA A 59 -5.76 -1.87 21.85
N THR A 60 -6.00 -1.18 20.73
CA THR A 60 -5.13 -0.09 20.27
C THR A 60 -5.20 1.15 21.17
N ALA A 61 -6.36 1.47 21.72
CA ALA A 61 -6.55 2.62 22.62
C ALA A 61 -5.82 2.46 23.97
N SER A 62 -5.57 1.22 24.41
CA SER A 62 -4.85 0.94 25.67
C SER A 62 -3.32 1.11 25.58
N LEU A 63 -2.79 1.20 24.35
CA LEU A 63 -1.36 1.31 24.09
C LEU A 63 -0.87 2.77 24.16
N SER A 64 0.42 2.96 24.44
CA SER A 64 1.05 4.28 24.29
C SER A 64 1.15 4.70 22.82
N ASN A 65 1.30 6.00 22.54
CA ASN A 65 1.41 6.51 21.17
C ASN A 65 2.58 5.87 20.38
N SER A 66 3.70 5.57 21.03
CA SER A 66 4.87 4.91 20.40
C SER A 66 4.63 3.44 20.05
N GLU A 67 3.70 2.77 20.75
CA GLU A 67 3.38 1.36 20.53
C GLU A 67 2.23 1.17 19.53
N ARG A 68 1.47 2.23 19.23
CA ARG A 68 0.38 2.21 18.25
C ARG A 68 0.95 2.22 16.82
N CYS A 69 1.56 1.12 16.39
CA CYS A 69 2.11 0.95 15.05
C CYS A 69 1.27 -0.01 14.20
N HIS A 70 -0.05 0.21 14.18
CA HIS A 70 -1.02 -0.71 13.59
C HIS A 70 -1.49 -0.28 12.21
N TYR A 71 -1.72 -1.27 11.36
CA TYR A 71 -2.24 -1.14 10.02
C TYR A 71 -3.37 -2.14 9.80
N GLU A 72 -4.50 -1.67 9.31
CA GLU A 72 -5.55 -2.52 8.75
C GLU A 72 -5.02 -3.27 7.52
N ILE A 73 -5.40 -4.54 7.38
CA ILE A 73 -5.20 -5.31 6.16
C ILE A 73 -6.49 -5.28 5.34
N ILE A 74 -6.50 -4.51 4.26
CA ILE A 74 -7.64 -4.40 3.35
C ILE A 74 -7.52 -5.51 2.30
N MET A 75 -8.54 -6.37 2.25
CA MET A 75 -8.64 -7.46 1.28
C MET A 75 -9.34 -6.94 0.02
N GLY A 76 -8.65 -6.96 -1.11
CA GLY A 76 -9.09 -6.31 -2.35
C GLY A 76 -10.23 -7.02 -3.08
N ASP A 77 -10.61 -8.22 -2.65
CA ASP A 77 -11.78 -8.98 -3.12
C ASP A 77 -13.03 -8.78 -2.24
N ARG A 78 -12.94 -7.92 -1.21
CA ARG A 78 -14.06 -7.59 -0.31
C ARG A 78 -14.58 -6.17 -0.55
N PHE A 79 -15.80 -5.94 -0.05
CA PHE A 79 -16.35 -4.59 0.06
C PHE A 79 -15.44 -3.70 0.89
N GLN A 80 -15.25 -2.48 0.41
CA GLN A 80 -14.38 -1.50 1.05
C GLN A 80 -14.90 -0.09 0.82
N LYS A 81 -14.67 0.78 1.79
CA LYS A 81 -14.90 2.22 1.63
C LYS A 81 -14.01 2.78 0.52
N HIS A 82 -14.42 3.87 -0.12
CA HIS A 82 -13.50 4.59 -0.99
C HIS A 82 -12.43 5.28 -0.12
N TYR A 83 -11.15 5.14 -0.50
CA TYR A 83 -10.05 5.72 0.26
C TYR A 83 -8.90 6.12 -0.67
N VAL A 84 -8.12 7.13 -0.26
CA VAL A 84 -6.92 7.55 -0.98
C VAL A 84 -5.82 7.95 0.01
N ASP A 85 -4.57 7.68 -0.35
CA ASP A 85 -3.38 8.18 0.33
C ASP A 85 -2.72 9.27 -0.54
N ILE A 86 -2.50 10.43 0.06
CA ILE A 86 -1.80 11.57 -0.54
C ILE A 86 -0.49 11.72 0.18
N ASP A 87 0.62 11.75 -0.57
CA ASP A 87 1.97 11.83 -0.01
C ASP A 87 2.80 12.88 -0.76
N ILE A 88 3.16 13.96 -0.05
CA ILE A 88 3.87 15.11 -0.64
C ILE A 88 5.16 15.35 0.15
N PRO A 89 6.33 14.96 -0.39
CA PRO A 89 7.61 15.26 0.24
C PRO A 89 7.93 16.76 0.12
N LEU A 90 8.17 17.42 1.25
CA LEU A 90 8.53 18.84 1.37
C LEU A 90 10.03 19.08 1.17
N LYS A 91 10.51 18.64 0.02
CA LYS A 91 11.83 18.99 -0.55
C LYS A 91 11.60 19.52 -1.95
N ASP A 92 12.48 20.37 -2.45
CA ASP A 92 12.36 20.85 -3.83
C ASP A 92 12.44 19.66 -4.80
N ASP A 93 11.63 19.71 -5.85
CA ASP A 93 11.72 18.74 -6.93
C ASP A 93 13.03 18.91 -7.72
N SER A 94 13.42 17.87 -8.47
CA SER A 94 14.53 18.00 -9.42
C SER A 94 14.21 19.08 -10.44
N ILE A 95 15.22 19.86 -10.83
CA ILE A 95 15.10 20.89 -11.89
C ILE A 95 14.67 20.26 -13.23
N ASP A 96 14.97 18.98 -13.42
CA ASP A 96 14.62 18.22 -14.63
C ASP A 96 13.17 17.73 -14.64
N ASP A 97 12.44 17.86 -13.52
CA ASP A 97 11.01 17.52 -13.46
C ASP A 97 10.19 18.61 -14.17
N ILE A 98 9.41 18.19 -15.18
CA ILE A 98 8.49 19.03 -15.96
C ILE A 98 7.48 19.73 -15.03
N TYR A 99 7.15 19.08 -13.92
CA TYR A 99 6.22 19.56 -12.88
C TYR A 99 6.97 19.79 -11.56
N SER A 100 8.12 20.48 -11.63
CA SER A 100 8.89 20.85 -10.43
C SER A 100 8.16 21.89 -9.60
N HIS A 101 8.13 21.68 -8.28
CA HIS A 101 7.57 22.61 -7.31
C HIS A 101 8.57 22.86 -6.18
N THR A 102 8.61 24.10 -5.70
CA THR A 102 9.30 24.51 -4.48
C THR A 102 8.59 23.92 -3.25
N LYS A 103 9.32 23.87 -2.12
CA LYS A 103 8.74 23.48 -0.84
C LYS A 103 7.48 24.28 -0.46
N GLU A 104 7.48 25.59 -0.65
CA GLU A 104 6.37 26.48 -0.31
C GLU A 104 5.15 26.22 -1.20
N GLU A 105 5.36 26.06 -2.51
CA GLU A 105 4.30 25.67 -3.44
C GLU A 105 3.70 24.32 -3.06
N LYS A 106 4.52 23.34 -2.67
CA LYS A 106 4.04 22.01 -2.24
C LYS A 106 3.13 22.07 -1.03
N ILE A 107 3.32 23.03 -0.11
CA ILE A 107 2.41 23.22 1.03
C ILE A 107 1.05 23.71 0.53
N ALA A 108 1.00 24.68 -0.38
CA ALA A 108 -0.26 25.17 -0.96
C ALA A 108 -0.95 24.10 -1.83
N ILE A 109 -0.16 23.36 -2.61
CA ILE A 109 -0.62 22.23 -3.43
C ILE A 109 -1.24 21.13 -2.55
N ALA A 110 -0.66 20.86 -1.39
CA ALA A 110 -1.16 19.86 -0.47
C ALA A 110 -2.62 20.11 -0.07
N ASP A 111 -2.94 21.35 0.31
CA ASP A 111 -4.30 21.75 0.64
C ASP A 111 -5.20 21.69 -0.60
N LYS A 112 -4.72 22.20 -1.74
CA LYS A 112 -5.50 22.26 -2.97
C LYS A 112 -5.86 20.89 -3.53
N ILE A 113 -4.95 19.91 -3.43
CA ILE A 113 -5.22 18.53 -3.87
C ILE A 113 -6.36 17.93 -3.06
N VAL A 114 -6.35 18.10 -1.74
CA VAL A 114 -7.40 17.53 -0.87
C VAL A 114 -8.77 18.14 -1.21
N GLU A 115 -8.84 19.46 -1.36
CA GLU A 115 -10.05 20.18 -1.80
C GLU A 115 -10.51 19.70 -3.19
N CYS A 116 -9.63 19.73 -4.19
CA CYS A 116 -9.95 19.30 -5.55
C CYS A 116 -10.40 17.84 -5.61
N TYR A 117 -9.76 16.94 -4.86
CA TYR A 117 -10.15 15.53 -4.81
C TYR A 117 -11.55 15.36 -4.24
N ARG A 118 -11.83 16.01 -3.10
CA ARG A 118 -13.14 15.99 -2.44
C ARG A 118 -14.24 16.54 -3.34
N ASP A 119 -14.02 17.71 -3.93
CA ASP A 119 -15.00 18.37 -4.78
C ASP A 119 -15.25 17.55 -6.06
N SER A 120 -14.19 16.95 -6.62
CA SER A 120 -14.29 16.04 -7.77
C SER A 120 -15.07 14.76 -7.44
N LEU A 121 -14.84 14.19 -6.26
CA LEU A 121 -15.57 13.01 -5.80
C LEU A 121 -17.07 13.29 -5.69
N ILE A 122 -17.46 14.42 -5.07
CA ILE A 122 -18.87 14.81 -4.94
C ILE A 122 -19.47 15.11 -6.31
N LYS A 123 -18.73 15.79 -7.21
CA LYS A 123 -19.19 16.04 -8.58
C LYS A 123 -19.50 14.73 -9.33
N ILE A 124 -18.66 13.72 -9.17
CA ILE A 124 -18.78 12.41 -9.85
C ILE A 124 -19.81 11.51 -9.17
N ARG A 125 -19.97 11.63 -7.85
CA ARG A 125 -20.93 10.87 -7.03
C ARG A 125 -21.72 11.82 -6.12
N PRO A 126 -22.75 12.53 -6.64
CA PRO A 126 -23.50 13.53 -5.89
C PRO A 126 -24.25 13.00 -4.66
N GLN A 127 -24.43 11.69 -4.55
CA GLN A 127 -24.99 11.04 -3.36
C GLN A 127 -24.06 11.11 -2.15
N ILE A 128 -22.75 11.25 -2.35
CA ILE A 128 -21.77 11.42 -1.27
C ILE A 128 -21.87 12.86 -0.75
N GLN A 129 -22.09 13.02 0.54
CA GLN A 129 -22.12 14.32 1.19
C GLN A 129 -20.74 14.70 1.74
N LEU A 130 -20.49 15.99 1.93
CA LEU A 130 -19.27 16.46 2.61
C LEU A 130 -19.13 15.83 4.01
N THR A 131 -20.24 15.63 4.71
CA THR A 131 -20.28 15.00 6.05
C THR A 131 -19.95 13.52 6.06
N ASP A 132 -19.77 12.90 4.89
CA ASP A 132 -19.32 11.51 4.75
C ASP A 132 -17.79 11.41 4.61
N ILE A 133 -17.08 12.53 4.41
CA ILE A 133 -15.66 12.51 4.01
C ILE A 133 -14.75 12.81 5.21
N LEU A 134 -14.08 11.75 5.69
CA LEU A 134 -13.11 11.83 6.77
C LEU A 134 -11.71 12.06 6.19
N VAL A 135 -11.05 13.12 6.62
CA VAL A 135 -9.65 13.39 6.27
C VAL A 135 -8.79 13.24 7.51
N LEU A 136 -7.80 12.36 7.43
CA LEU A 136 -6.80 12.17 8.47
C LEU A 136 -5.46 12.69 7.97
N SER A 137 -4.72 13.40 8.80
CA SER A 137 -3.38 13.90 8.48
C SER A 137 -2.30 13.31 9.37
N SER A 138 -1.11 13.20 8.79
CA SER A 138 0.10 12.84 9.51
C SER A 138 1.24 13.68 8.94
N HIS A 139 1.23 14.96 9.26
CA HIS A 139 2.21 15.90 8.73
C HIS A 139 3.47 15.91 9.60
N ASP A 140 4.61 16.21 8.98
CA ASP A 140 5.82 16.62 9.68
C ASP A 140 6.49 17.76 8.91
N ALA A 141 7.67 18.21 9.36
CA ALA A 141 8.41 19.29 8.72
C ALA A 141 8.92 18.96 7.30
N THR A 142 8.95 17.67 6.96
CA THR A 142 9.52 17.11 5.73
C THR A 142 8.48 16.55 4.78
N LYS A 143 7.22 16.42 5.21
CA LYS A 143 6.17 15.75 4.46
C LYS A 143 4.77 16.24 4.85
N ARG A 144 3.91 16.42 3.84
CA ARG A 144 2.45 16.45 4.00
C ARG A 144 1.88 15.10 3.57
N SER A 145 0.92 14.61 4.33
CA SER A 145 0.36 13.27 4.14
C SER A 145 -1.06 13.23 4.66
N PHE A 146 -1.98 12.81 3.80
CA PHE A 146 -3.39 12.71 4.10
C PHE A 146 -3.92 11.34 3.73
N HIS A 147 -4.76 10.79 4.58
CA HIS A 147 -5.64 9.69 4.24
C HIS A 147 -7.04 10.25 4.13
N ILE A 148 -7.70 10.07 2.99
CA ILE A 148 -9.13 10.40 2.84
C ILE A 148 -9.89 9.08 2.85
N VAL A 149 -10.94 8.99 3.65
CA VAL A 149 -11.86 7.84 3.71
C VAL A 149 -13.29 8.35 3.57
N VAL A 150 -14.04 7.77 2.65
CA VAL A 150 -15.46 8.09 2.44
C VAL A 150 -16.27 7.11 3.27
N ASP A 151 -16.77 7.57 4.40
CA ASP A 151 -17.62 6.79 5.29
C ASP A 151 -19.02 6.59 4.71
N ARG A 152 -19.76 5.59 5.22
CA ARG A 152 -21.15 5.26 4.80
C ARG A 152 -21.33 4.82 3.35
N TRP A 153 -20.27 4.82 2.55
CA TRP A 153 -20.29 4.39 1.16
C TRP A 153 -19.21 3.33 0.92
N CYS A 154 -19.54 2.29 0.18
CA CYS A 154 -18.57 1.25 -0.17
C CYS A 154 -18.66 0.84 -1.65
N VAL A 155 -17.59 0.23 -2.14
CA VAL A 155 -17.51 -0.43 -3.45
C VAL A 155 -17.14 -1.90 -3.24
N GLN A 156 -17.41 -2.75 -4.24
CA GLN A 156 -17.33 -4.20 -4.09
C GLN A 156 -15.90 -4.76 -4.02
N SER A 157 -14.90 -4.04 -4.53
CA SER A 157 -13.52 -4.53 -4.65
C SER A 157 -12.48 -3.42 -4.78
N ALA A 158 -11.20 -3.78 -4.67
CA ALA A 158 -10.03 -2.96 -5.02
C ALA A 158 -10.06 -2.46 -6.45
N THR A 159 -10.53 -3.28 -7.38
CA THR A 159 -10.63 -2.91 -8.80
C THR A 159 -11.59 -1.74 -8.99
N LEU A 160 -12.81 -1.85 -8.46
CA LEU A 160 -13.81 -0.77 -8.58
C LEU A 160 -13.41 0.50 -7.82
N ASN A 161 -12.70 0.34 -6.71
CA ASN A 161 -12.17 1.48 -5.96
C ASN A 161 -11.09 2.23 -6.78
N LYS A 162 -10.22 1.48 -7.46
CA LYS A 162 -9.25 2.05 -8.41
C LYS A 162 -9.93 2.75 -9.58
N GLU A 163 -11.02 2.19 -10.09
CA GLU A 163 -11.80 2.82 -11.16
C GLU A 163 -12.40 4.15 -10.70
N LEU A 164 -13.05 4.18 -9.53
CA LEU A 164 -13.57 5.41 -8.93
C LEU A 164 -12.44 6.43 -8.71
N PHE A 165 -11.31 6.01 -8.15
CA PHE A 165 -10.13 6.87 -8.01
C PHE A 165 -9.68 7.45 -9.36
N ASN A 166 -9.56 6.61 -10.40
CA ASN A 166 -9.15 7.04 -11.73
C ASN A 166 -10.12 8.05 -12.35
N GLU A 167 -11.41 7.93 -12.09
CA GLU A 167 -12.43 8.91 -12.49
C GLU A 167 -12.25 10.23 -11.74
N VAL A 168 -12.09 10.19 -10.42
CA VAL A 168 -11.90 11.37 -9.55
C VAL A 168 -10.65 12.15 -9.96
N ILE A 169 -9.52 11.48 -10.16
CA ILE A 169 -8.27 12.17 -10.50
C ILE A 169 -8.29 12.82 -11.88
N GLN A 170 -9.24 12.50 -12.79
CA GLN A 170 -9.34 13.21 -14.07
C GLN A 170 -9.67 14.70 -13.89
N ASN A 171 -10.35 15.04 -12.80
CA ASN A 171 -10.67 16.43 -12.45
C ASN A 171 -9.58 17.09 -11.59
N VAL A 172 -8.53 16.35 -11.22
CA VAL A 172 -7.36 16.88 -10.50
C VAL A 172 -6.29 17.31 -11.51
N ALA A 173 -5.62 18.44 -11.24
CA ALA A 173 -4.59 19.00 -12.10
C ALA A 173 -3.44 18.02 -12.35
N ILE A 174 -3.05 17.83 -13.61
CA ILE A 174 -2.13 16.77 -14.06
C ILE A 174 -0.76 16.81 -13.37
N ASP A 175 -0.24 18.01 -13.12
CA ASP A 175 1.03 18.31 -12.45
C ASP A 175 1.04 17.90 -10.97
N THR A 176 -0.14 17.79 -10.35
CA THR A 176 -0.32 17.39 -8.96
C THR A 176 -0.68 15.91 -8.77
N ARG A 177 -1.08 15.20 -9.85
CA ARG A 177 -1.50 13.79 -9.76
C ARG A 177 -0.41 12.85 -9.23
N LYS A 178 0.86 13.22 -9.39
CA LYS A 178 2.01 12.44 -8.90
C LYS A 178 2.04 12.24 -7.38
N TYR A 179 1.27 13.01 -6.62
CA TYR A 179 1.18 12.92 -5.16
C TYR A 179 0.03 12.02 -4.67
N LEU A 180 -0.84 11.53 -5.57
CA LEU A 180 -1.93 10.62 -5.27
C LEU A 180 -1.47 9.17 -5.52
N ASP A 181 -1.42 8.33 -4.47
CA ASP A 181 -0.87 6.97 -4.61
C ASP A 181 -1.88 5.99 -5.24
N ASP A 182 -1.72 5.72 -6.54
CA ASP A 182 -2.56 4.77 -7.28
C ASP A 182 -2.26 3.29 -6.94
N ARG A 183 -1.22 3.03 -6.14
CA ARG A 183 -0.77 1.69 -5.74
C ARG A 183 -1.47 1.19 -4.48
N MET A 184 -2.38 1.98 -3.92
CA MET A 184 -3.18 1.59 -2.76
C MET A 184 -4.16 0.47 -3.08
N TYR A 185 -4.59 0.35 -4.35
CA TYR A 185 -5.61 -0.61 -4.76
C TYR A 185 -5.02 -1.96 -5.19
N LYS A 186 -4.57 -2.74 -4.20
CA LYS A 186 -4.01 -4.10 -4.37
C LYS A 186 -4.96 -5.16 -3.81
N CYS A 187 -4.67 -6.44 -4.10
CA CYS A 187 -5.40 -7.56 -3.50
C CYS A 187 -5.26 -7.63 -1.97
N VAL A 188 -4.12 -7.15 -1.44
CA VAL A 188 -3.84 -7.08 -0.01
C VAL A 188 -3.12 -5.76 0.22
N GLN A 189 -3.80 -4.80 0.84
CA GLN A 189 -3.26 -3.47 1.14
C GLN A 189 -3.11 -3.27 2.65
N GLN A 190 -2.03 -2.63 3.07
CA GLN A 190 -1.86 -2.20 4.46
C GLN A 190 -2.23 -0.72 4.57
N PHE A 191 -3.13 -0.37 5.48
CA PHE A 191 -3.58 1.00 5.68
C PHE A 191 -3.49 1.39 7.15
N ARG A 192 -2.74 2.45 7.46
CA ARG A 192 -2.44 2.81 8.84
C ARG A 192 -3.71 3.24 9.57
N LEU A 193 -3.90 2.73 10.78
CA LEU A 193 -5.08 3.04 11.60
C LEU A 193 -5.05 4.49 12.12
N PHE A 194 -6.24 5.04 12.39
CA PHE A 194 -6.39 6.27 13.17
C PHE A 194 -5.69 6.11 14.53
N LEU A 195 -5.05 7.19 14.99
CA LEU A 195 -4.18 7.25 16.17
C LEU A 195 -2.94 6.34 16.14
N SER A 196 -2.65 5.67 15.01
CA SER A 196 -1.39 4.93 14.85
C SER A 196 -0.29 5.79 14.22
N THR A 197 0.96 5.41 14.48
CA THR A 197 2.17 5.95 13.86
C THR A 197 2.91 4.86 13.08
N LYS A 198 3.97 5.24 12.35
CA LYS A 198 4.90 4.26 11.77
C LYS A 198 5.93 3.90 12.84
N CYS A 199 6.39 2.65 12.85
CA CYS A 199 7.41 2.24 13.83
C CYS A 199 8.65 3.15 13.76
N GLY A 200 9.11 3.62 14.94
CA GLY A 200 10.24 4.53 15.05
C GLY A 200 9.96 5.97 14.58
N LYS A 201 8.71 6.32 14.26
CA LYS A 201 8.27 7.68 13.96
C LYS A 201 7.34 8.17 15.07
N ASN A 202 7.36 9.47 15.34
CA ASN A 202 6.50 10.12 16.33
C ASN A 202 5.36 10.91 15.68
N ARG A 203 4.88 10.42 14.52
CA ARG A 203 3.89 11.09 13.69
C ARG A 203 2.59 10.29 13.74
N GLN A 204 1.67 10.69 14.60
CA GLN A 204 0.38 10.05 14.73
C GLN A 204 -0.53 10.44 13.56
N LEU A 205 -1.37 9.51 13.11
CA LEU A 205 -2.44 9.80 12.17
C LEU A 205 -3.65 10.35 12.95
N ILE A 206 -3.98 11.61 12.74
CA ILE A 206 -5.04 12.33 13.47
C ILE A 206 -6.07 12.90 12.50
N VAL A 207 -7.22 13.37 12.99
CA VAL A 207 -8.21 14.06 12.14
C VAL A 207 -7.62 15.40 11.69
N ASP A 208 -7.72 15.67 10.40
CA ASP A 208 -7.32 16.96 9.85
C ASP A 208 -8.43 17.98 10.07
N SER A 209 -8.21 18.94 10.98
CA SER A 209 -9.24 19.92 11.35
C SER A 209 -9.58 20.92 10.23
N LYS A 210 -8.72 21.07 9.23
CA LYS A 210 -8.93 22.01 8.12
C LYS A 210 -9.79 21.36 7.03
N HIS A 211 -9.48 20.12 6.69
CA HIS A 211 -10.04 19.46 5.52
C HIS A 211 -11.11 18.41 5.81
N SER A 212 -11.10 17.83 7.01
CA SER A 212 -12.10 16.84 7.39
C SER A 212 -13.46 17.50 7.59
N THR A 213 -14.44 17.06 6.82
CA THR A 213 -15.83 17.51 6.92
C THR A 213 -16.74 16.44 7.54
N TRP A 214 -16.19 15.25 7.82
CA TRP A 214 -16.92 14.15 8.44
C TRP A 214 -17.58 14.56 9.76
N ALA A 215 -18.82 14.14 9.92
CA ALA A 215 -19.57 14.28 11.16
C ALA A 215 -20.25 12.94 11.50
N PRO A 216 -20.47 12.62 12.79
CA PRO A 216 -21.28 11.47 13.16
C PRO A 216 -22.74 11.64 12.68
N THR A 217 -23.44 10.53 12.48
CA THR A 217 -24.86 10.52 12.06
C THR A 217 -25.82 11.02 13.13
N HIS A 218 -25.37 11.05 14.38
CA HIS A 218 -26.12 11.47 15.55
C HIS A 218 -25.25 12.35 16.43
N GLU A 219 -25.88 13.16 17.28
CA GLU A 219 -25.17 13.98 18.25
C GLU A 219 -24.43 13.09 19.26
N ILE A 220 -23.11 13.27 19.37
CA ILE A 220 -22.27 12.57 20.34
C ILE A 220 -21.73 13.59 21.32
N LYS A 221 -22.08 13.42 22.60
CA LYS A 221 -21.71 14.36 23.67
C LYS A 221 -20.40 14.01 24.34
N ASP A 222 -20.02 12.73 24.36
CA ASP A 222 -18.82 12.27 25.04
C ASP A 222 -17.66 12.03 24.05
N THR A 223 -16.46 12.45 24.47
CA THR A 223 -15.26 12.37 23.64
C THR A 223 -14.87 10.93 23.29
N TYR A 224 -15.11 9.99 24.20
CA TYR A 224 -14.74 8.58 23.99
C TYR A 224 -15.54 7.96 22.84
N THR A 225 -16.86 8.15 22.85
CA THR A 225 -17.75 7.72 21.77
C THR A 225 -17.38 8.41 20.46
N LEU A 226 -17.06 9.70 20.46
CA LEU A 226 -16.65 10.41 19.24
C LEU A 226 -15.36 9.81 18.66
N ILE A 227 -14.34 9.59 19.50
CA ILE A 227 -13.07 8.96 19.08
C ILE A 227 -13.31 7.55 18.53
N LYS A 228 -14.19 6.78 19.18
CA LYS A 228 -14.59 5.45 18.73
C LYS A 228 -15.29 5.50 17.37
N GLU A 229 -16.22 6.43 17.16
CA GLU A 229 -16.90 6.58 15.86
C GLU A 229 -15.93 7.03 14.76
N ILE A 230 -15.00 7.95 15.04
CA ILE A 230 -13.94 8.33 14.08
C ILE A 230 -13.07 7.11 13.74
N PHE A 231 -12.71 6.31 14.74
CA PHE A 231 -11.93 5.09 14.54
C PHE A 231 -12.68 4.13 13.60
N LEU A 232 -13.96 3.86 13.84
CA LEU A 232 -14.78 2.99 13.00
C LEU A 232 -14.99 3.57 11.58
N ALA A 233 -15.21 4.87 11.47
CA ALA A 233 -15.32 5.58 10.19
C ALA A 233 -14.02 5.46 9.38
N SER A 234 -12.85 5.48 10.04
CA SER A 234 -11.54 5.37 9.39
C SER A 234 -11.17 3.97 8.88
N LEU A 235 -11.83 2.91 9.37
CA LEU A 235 -11.56 1.54 8.93
C LEU A 235 -12.20 1.31 7.56
N VAL A 236 -11.37 0.98 6.58
CA VAL A 236 -11.79 0.84 5.17
C VAL A 236 -12.58 -0.46 4.97
N SER A 237 -12.27 -1.52 5.71
CA SER A 237 -12.95 -2.83 5.60
C SER A 237 -14.27 -2.91 6.37
N VAL A 238 -14.56 -1.96 7.26
CA VAL A 238 -15.81 -1.93 8.04
C VAL A 238 -16.92 -1.32 7.18
N THR A 239 -17.66 -2.17 6.48
CA THR A 239 -18.66 -1.77 5.49
C THR A 239 -20.08 -2.21 5.82
N ASP A 240 -20.34 -2.77 7.00
CA ASP A 240 -21.65 -3.33 7.37
C ASP A 240 -22.79 -2.29 7.38
N THR A 241 -22.46 -1.02 7.63
CA THR A 241 -23.42 0.11 7.62
C THR A 241 -23.32 0.96 6.36
N CYS A 242 -22.47 0.57 5.40
CA CYS A 242 -22.26 1.32 4.17
C CYS A 242 -23.34 1.00 3.13
N VAL A 243 -23.73 2.02 2.37
CA VAL A 243 -24.50 1.87 1.14
C VAL A 243 -23.56 1.59 -0.02
N LEU A 244 -23.92 0.62 -0.86
CA LEU A 244 -23.15 0.30 -2.06
C LEU A 244 -23.24 1.45 -3.08
N LEU A 245 -22.10 1.98 -3.49
CA LEU A 245 -22.04 2.95 -4.58
C LEU A 245 -22.40 2.25 -5.90
N PRO A 246 -23.32 2.82 -6.69
CA PRO A 246 -23.63 2.30 -8.02
C PRO A 246 -22.41 2.53 -8.92
N MET A 247 -21.73 1.44 -9.26
CA MET A 247 -20.57 1.39 -10.14
C MET A 247 -20.85 0.38 -11.24
N GLU A 248 -20.65 0.77 -12.49
CA GLU A 248 -20.68 -0.18 -13.60
C GLU A 248 -19.37 -0.96 -13.62
N MET A 249 -19.44 -2.28 -13.48
CA MET A 249 -18.27 -3.12 -13.70
C MET A 249 -17.95 -3.12 -15.19
N LYS A 250 -16.86 -2.46 -15.57
CA LYS A 250 -16.33 -2.58 -16.93
C LYS A 250 -15.65 -3.93 -17.05
N GLU A 251 -16.35 -4.92 -17.61
CA GLU A 251 -15.71 -6.17 -17.97
C GLU A 251 -14.57 -5.87 -18.95
N LYS A 252 -13.32 -6.08 -18.50
CA LYS A 252 -12.17 -6.03 -19.39
C LYS A 252 -12.17 -7.31 -20.22
N THR A 253 -12.92 -7.30 -21.32
CA THR A 253 -12.83 -8.36 -22.32
C THR A 253 -11.57 -8.17 -23.14
N PHE A 254 -10.54 -8.98 -22.87
CA PHE A 254 -9.37 -9.04 -23.72
C PHE A 254 -9.68 -9.94 -24.90
N THR A 255 -10.14 -9.36 -26.01
CA THR A 255 -10.32 -10.10 -27.25
C THR A 255 -8.98 -10.26 -27.93
N VAL A 256 -8.35 -11.42 -27.73
CA VAL A 256 -7.17 -11.81 -28.49
C VAL A 256 -7.64 -12.50 -29.77
N SER A 257 -7.47 -11.84 -30.90
CA SER A 257 -7.73 -12.47 -32.19
C SER A 257 -6.64 -13.50 -32.48
N SER A 258 -7.03 -14.74 -32.74
CA SER A 258 -6.12 -15.86 -32.94
C SER A 258 -6.63 -16.79 -34.04
N LYS A 259 -5.71 -17.33 -34.84
CA LYS A 259 -6.00 -18.42 -35.78
C LYS A 259 -6.26 -19.72 -35.01
N GLU A 260 -7.17 -20.59 -35.48
CA GLU A 260 -7.19 -21.98 -35.03
C GLU A 260 -5.85 -22.66 -35.33
N LEU A 261 -5.35 -23.43 -34.37
CA LEU A 261 -4.03 -24.03 -34.44
C LEU A 261 -4.12 -25.44 -35.03
N ASP A 262 -3.47 -25.65 -36.18
CA ASP A 262 -3.26 -26.98 -36.73
C ASP A 262 -1.98 -27.64 -36.16
N SER A 263 -1.72 -28.89 -36.55
CA SER A 263 -0.55 -29.63 -36.06
C SER A 263 0.80 -29.01 -36.48
N ASN A 264 0.84 -28.29 -37.60
CA ASN A 264 2.05 -27.63 -38.08
C ASN A 264 2.27 -26.31 -37.33
N ASP A 265 1.21 -25.54 -37.09
CA ASP A 265 1.24 -24.35 -36.25
C ASP A 265 1.74 -24.71 -34.85
N TYR A 266 1.24 -25.81 -34.26
CA TYR A 266 1.71 -26.29 -32.96
C TYR A 266 3.23 -26.54 -32.95
N LYS A 267 3.76 -27.26 -33.95
CA LYS A 267 5.21 -27.50 -34.06
C LYS A 267 6.00 -26.20 -34.19
N ALA A 268 5.50 -25.23 -34.96
CA ALA A 268 6.13 -23.93 -35.11
C ALA A 268 6.12 -23.14 -33.78
N ILE A 269 5.02 -23.16 -33.04
CA ILE A 269 4.93 -22.55 -31.70
C ILE A 269 5.94 -23.18 -30.74
N ILE A 270 6.04 -24.51 -30.69
CA ILE A 270 7.02 -25.20 -29.85
C ILE A 270 8.44 -24.79 -30.22
N SER A 271 8.74 -24.66 -31.51
CA SER A 271 10.03 -24.18 -31.99
C SER A 271 10.37 -22.78 -31.53
N ALA A 272 9.45 -21.84 -31.75
CA ALA A 272 9.59 -20.44 -31.34
C ALA A 272 9.78 -20.35 -29.82
N PHE A 273 8.99 -21.12 -29.06
CA PHE A 273 9.15 -21.21 -27.61
C PHE A 273 10.50 -21.80 -27.19
N ASN A 274 11.01 -22.81 -27.90
CA ASN A 274 12.34 -23.37 -27.63
C ASN A 274 13.49 -22.38 -27.89
N ASN A 275 13.26 -21.32 -28.67
CA ASN A 275 14.20 -20.22 -28.89
C ASN A 275 13.92 -19.00 -27.99
N PHE A 276 12.84 -19.02 -27.22
CA PHE A 276 12.49 -17.94 -26.31
C PHE A 276 13.50 -17.85 -25.16
N HIS A 277 14.04 -16.67 -24.90
CA HIS A 277 15.13 -16.45 -23.95
C HIS A 277 14.79 -16.90 -22.51
N ASP A 278 13.52 -16.73 -22.08
CA ASP A 278 13.06 -17.14 -20.75
C ASP A 278 12.35 -18.51 -20.74
N LYS A 279 12.55 -19.38 -21.75
CA LYS A 279 11.87 -20.69 -21.80
C LYS A 279 12.07 -21.54 -20.54
N SER A 280 13.23 -21.41 -19.89
CA SER A 280 13.58 -22.18 -18.69
C SER A 280 12.66 -21.90 -17.50
N SER A 281 11.96 -20.77 -17.52
CA SER A 281 11.00 -20.38 -16.49
C SER A 281 9.62 -21.01 -16.68
N PHE A 282 9.39 -21.70 -17.80
CA PHE A 282 8.08 -22.22 -18.19
C PHE A 282 8.14 -23.68 -18.63
N GLU A 283 6.97 -24.32 -18.56
CA GLU A 283 6.67 -25.62 -19.12
C GLU A 283 5.55 -25.45 -20.14
N ILE A 284 5.60 -26.21 -21.23
CA ILE A 284 4.47 -26.28 -22.16
C ILE A 284 3.32 -27.01 -21.46
N GLY A 285 2.17 -26.36 -21.37
CA GLY A 285 0.94 -26.90 -20.79
C GLY A 285 -0.03 -27.40 -21.86
N ALA A 286 -1.33 -27.35 -21.53
CA ALA A 286 -2.39 -27.81 -22.42
C ALA A 286 -2.69 -26.82 -23.55
N LEU A 287 -3.13 -27.36 -24.69
CA LEU A 287 -3.78 -26.60 -25.75
C LEU A 287 -5.24 -26.33 -25.34
N SER A 288 -5.68 -25.08 -25.44
CA SER A 288 -7.04 -24.65 -25.12
C SER A 288 -7.57 -23.76 -26.24
N GLY A 289 -8.24 -24.37 -27.23
CA GLY A 289 -8.62 -23.68 -28.47
C GLY A 289 -7.39 -23.19 -29.23
N SER A 290 -7.36 -21.91 -29.57
CA SER A 290 -6.25 -21.26 -30.29
C SER A 290 -5.06 -20.83 -29.42
N PHE A 291 -5.04 -21.25 -28.14
CA PHE A 291 -4.03 -20.86 -27.17
C PHE A 291 -3.23 -22.07 -26.68
N LEU A 292 -1.90 -21.94 -26.66
CA LEU A 292 -1.03 -22.88 -25.96
C LEU A 292 -0.69 -22.33 -24.57
N LEU A 293 -1.24 -22.94 -23.53
CA LEU A 293 -1.00 -22.50 -22.15
C LEU A 293 0.42 -22.86 -21.71
N LEU A 294 1.08 -21.96 -20.99
CA LEU A 294 2.38 -22.22 -20.38
C LEU A 294 2.23 -22.30 -18.88
N LYS A 295 2.84 -23.31 -18.25
CA LYS A 295 2.90 -23.43 -16.79
C LYS A 295 4.21 -22.85 -16.28
N ARG A 296 4.15 -21.87 -15.40
CA ARG A 296 5.34 -21.27 -14.81
C ARG A 296 6.00 -22.23 -13.81
N LYS A 297 7.31 -22.47 -13.96
CA LYS A 297 8.11 -23.34 -13.06
C LYS A 297 8.74 -22.58 -11.91
N ARG A 298 9.08 -21.31 -12.14
CA ARG A 298 9.74 -20.43 -11.16
C ARG A 298 9.32 -18.99 -11.33
N GLN A 299 9.61 -18.18 -10.31
CA GLN A 299 9.46 -16.74 -10.42
C GLN A 299 10.31 -16.20 -11.58
N SER A 300 9.69 -15.47 -12.50
CA SER A 300 10.43 -14.73 -13.53
C SER A 300 9.83 -13.35 -13.73
N TYR A 301 10.67 -12.42 -14.19
CA TYR A 301 10.28 -11.05 -14.49
C TYR A 301 9.66 -11.00 -15.88
N CYS A 302 8.55 -10.26 -16.02
CA CYS A 302 7.89 -10.04 -17.30
C CYS A 302 8.16 -8.61 -17.77
N ASP A 303 8.84 -8.48 -18.91
CA ASP A 303 9.19 -7.18 -19.49
C ASP A 303 7.96 -6.38 -19.96
N HIS A 304 6.82 -7.02 -20.19
CA HIS A 304 5.60 -6.33 -20.60
C HIS A 304 4.88 -5.61 -19.48
N CYS A 305 4.68 -6.28 -18.34
CA CYS A 305 3.95 -5.68 -17.23
C CYS A 305 4.88 -5.16 -16.13
N MET A 306 6.20 -5.26 -16.34
CA MET A 306 7.26 -4.80 -15.45
C MET A 306 7.15 -5.34 -14.03
N ARG A 307 6.80 -6.63 -13.91
CA ARG A 307 6.56 -7.32 -12.62
C ARG A 307 7.16 -8.72 -12.62
N SER A 308 7.54 -9.19 -11.45
CA SER A 308 7.82 -10.61 -11.23
C SER A 308 6.54 -11.38 -10.93
N HIS A 309 6.36 -12.51 -11.61
CA HIS A 309 5.22 -13.39 -11.40
C HIS A 309 5.67 -14.70 -10.77
N GLN A 310 4.90 -15.22 -9.81
CA GLN A 310 5.15 -16.53 -9.19
C GLN A 310 4.19 -17.60 -9.72
N ASN A 311 2.88 -17.32 -9.75
CA ASN A 311 1.84 -18.31 -10.03
C ASN A 311 0.99 -17.98 -11.27
N GLU A 312 1.36 -16.96 -12.04
CA GLU A 312 0.59 -16.52 -13.20
C GLU A 312 1.15 -17.14 -14.48
N ASN A 313 0.30 -17.95 -15.12
CA ASN A 313 0.60 -18.77 -16.29
C ASN A 313 0.33 -17.99 -17.59
N PRO A 314 1.37 -17.64 -18.38
CA PRO A 314 1.19 -17.00 -19.67
C PRO A 314 0.63 -17.98 -20.70
N PHE A 315 0.36 -17.50 -21.90
CA PHE A 315 -0.05 -18.34 -23.03
C PHE A 315 0.58 -17.84 -24.32
N LEU A 316 0.66 -18.73 -25.30
CA LEU A 316 1.09 -18.44 -26.66
C LEU A 316 -0.11 -18.49 -27.61
N TYR A 317 -0.09 -17.67 -28.65
CA TYR A 317 -1.07 -17.71 -29.74
C TYR A 317 -0.47 -17.21 -31.05
N VAL A 318 -1.13 -17.55 -32.16
CA VAL A 318 -0.73 -17.10 -33.51
C VAL A 318 -1.65 -15.97 -33.96
N GLY A 319 -1.06 -14.83 -34.33
CA GLY A 319 -1.80 -13.72 -34.90
C GLY A 319 -2.42 -14.10 -36.25
N PRO A 320 -3.71 -13.84 -36.48
CA PRO A 320 -4.47 -14.40 -37.60
C PRO A 320 -3.95 -13.96 -38.98
N VAL A 321 -3.46 -12.72 -39.09
CA VAL A 321 -2.99 -12.16 -40.37
C VAL A 321 -1.49 -12.30 -40.55
N SER A 322 -0.71 -12.09 -39.49
CA SER A 322 0.75 -12.05 -39.56
C SER A 322 1.40 -13.44 -39.53
N GLY A 323 0.75 -14.42 -38.90
CA GLY A 323 1.40 -15.68 -38.55
C GLY A 323 2.47 -15.53 -37.46
N ASN A 324 2.61 -14.34 -36.86
CA ASN A 324 3.51 -14.14 -35.74
C ASN A 324 3.01 -14.93 -34.52
N ILE A 325 3.93 -15.55 -33.81
CA ILE A 325 3.70 -16.26 -32.56
C ILE A 325 3.96 -15.28 -31.43
N TYR A 326 2.95 -15.07 -30.59
CA TYR A 326 2.97 -14.09 -29.52
C TYR A 326 2.99 -14.78 -28.16
N PHE A 327 3.85 -14.31 -27.26
CA PHE A 327 3.82 -14.58 -25.84
C PHE A 327 3.00 -13.50 -25.13
N ASN A 328 1.93 -13.90 -24.45
CA ASN A 328 1.07 -12.97 -23.71
C ASN A 328 1.16 -13.23 -22.21
N CYS A 329 1.51 -12.17 -21.46
CA CYS A 329 1.34 -12.15 -20.02
C CYS A 329 -0.09 -11.70 -19.71
N ARG A 330 -0.85 -12.51 -18.96
CA ARG A 330 -2.26 -12.23 -18.59
C ARG A 330 -2.49 -10.90 -17.86
N ARG A 331 -1.43 -10.27 -17.34
CA ARG A 331 -1.48 -8.97 -16.64
C ARG A 331 -1.01 -7.80 -17.50
N GLY A 332 -0.34 -8.07 -18.61
CA GLY A 332 0.19 -7.04 -19.50
C GLY A 332 -0.86 -6.59 -20.50
N GLU A 333 -0.82 -5.30 -20.84
CA GLU A 333 -1.56 -4.77 -21.99
C GLU A 333 -0.68 -5.00 -23.23
N GLY A 334 -0.72 -6.23 -23.77
CA GLY A 334 0.00 -6.59 -25.00
C GLY A 334 0.68 -7.95 -24.98
N SER A 335 1.44 -8.21 -26.04
CA SER A 335 2.13 -9.48 -26.26
C SER A 335 3.50 -9.25 -26.95
N THR A 336 4.47 -10.14 -26.74
CA THR A 336 5.79 -10.10 -27.40
C THR A 336 5.85 -11.15 -28.48
N ILE A 337 6.31 -10.77 -29.66
CA ILE A 337 6.58 -11.71 -30.74
C ILE A 337 7.79 -12.57 -30.34
N ILE A 338 7.63 -13.89 -30.42
CA ILE A 338 8.69 -14.86 -30.12
C ILE A 338 9.09 -15.71 -31.34
N GLY A 339 8.41 -15.54 -32.47
CA GLY A 339 8.73 -16.18 -33.75
C GLY A 339 7.62 -15.99 -34.78
N ASN A 340 7.74 -16.60 -35.96
CA ASN A 340 6.70 -16.65 -36.98
C ASN A 340 6.47 -18.09 -37.48
N ILE A 341 5.23 -18.47 -37.77
CA ILE A 341 4.90 -19.82 -38.28
C ILE A 341 5.54 -20.13 -39.65
N LYS A 342 5.92 -19.09 -40.41
CA LYS A 342 6.56 -19.21 -41.73
C LYS A 342 8.07 -19.36 -41.66
N ASP A 343 8.68 -19.16 -40.48
CA ASP A 343 10.12 -19.31 -40.32
C ASP A 343 10.47 -20.78 -40.61
N THR A 344 11.07 -21.02 -41.78
CA THR A 344 11.37 -22.37 -42.26
C THR A 344 12.34 -23.04 -41.31
N TYR A 345 11.89 -24.16 -40.76
CA TYR A 345 12.60 -24.90 -39.73
C TYR A 345 13.85 -25.58 -40.33
N THR A 346 15.03 -25.03 -40.09
CA THR A 346 16.28 -25.76 -40.33
C THR A 346 16.42 -26.78 -39.19
N SER A 347 16.04 -28.03 -39.46
CA SER A 347 15.92 -29.10 -38.46
C SER A 347 17.18 -29.23 -37.58
N SER A 348 17.05 -28.89 -36.30
CA SER A 348 17.99 -29.31 -35.26
C SER A 348 17.43 -30.55 -34.53
N LYS A 349 18.35 -31.46 -34.21
CA LYS A 349 18.15 -32.85 -33.76
C LYS A 349 17.00 -33.07 -32.78
N GLU A 350 16.26 -34.15 -33.02
CA GLU A 350 15.22 -34.68 -32.14
C GLU A 350 15.74 -34.86 -30.71
N ILE A 351 15.08 -34.21 -29.74
CA ILE A 351 15.28 -34.43 -28.32
C ILE A 351 14.06 -35.18 -27.81
N THR A 352 14.27 -36.43 -27.40
CA THR A 352 13.27 -37.27 -26.74
C THR A 352 13.21 -36.88 -25.25
N THR A 353 12.07 -36.37 -24.77
CA THR A 353 11.86 -36.06 -23.36
C THR A 353 10.99 -37.13 -22.69
N MET A 354 11.53 -37.77 -21.64
CA MET A 354 10.78 -38.66 -20.76
C MET A 354 10.04 -37.88 -19.67
N CYS A 355 8.82 -38.32 -19.38
CA CYS A 355 7.92 -37.78 -18.35
C CYS A 355 8.20 -38.46 -16.99
N PRO A 356 8.44 -37.72 -15.88
CA PRO A 356 8.63 -38.32 -14.57
C PRO A 356 7.28 -38.68 -13.91
N LYS A 357 7.25 -39.83 -13.22
CA LYS A 357 6.07 -40.35 -12.52
C LYS A 357 5.87 -39.72 -11.15
N LEU A 358 4.62 -39.72 -10.70
CA LEU A 358 4.05 -38.99 -9.57
C LEU A 358 4.39 -39.55 -8.17
N GLU A 359 5.43 -40.37 -8.05
CA GLU A 359 5.71 -41.16 -6.84
C GLU A 359 6.79 -40.53 -5.94
N ASP A 360 7.50 -39.51 -6.42
CA ASP A 360 8.74 -38.97 -5.81
C ASP A 360 8.54 -37.85 -4.76
N VAL A 361 7.34 -37.61 -4.23
CA VAL A 361 7.12 -36.50 -3.27
C VAL A 361 6.27 -36.92 -2.07
N LYS A 362 6.83 -37.76 -1.19
CA LYS A 362 6.27 -38.03 0.15
C LYS A 362 7.36 -38.18 1.23
N SER A 363 7.82 -37.06 1.76
CA SER A 363 8.33 -36.88 3.14
C SER A 363 8.51 -35.37 3.28
N TYR A 364 7.92 -34.67 4.25
CA TYR A 364 8.34 -34.60 5.64
C TYR A 364 7.29 -33.81 6.46
N ILE A 365 6.93 -34.31 7.64
CA ILE A 365 6.23 -33.58 8.72
C ILE A 365 7.00 -33.81 10.03
N SER A 366 6.92 -32.82 10.94
CA SER A 366 7.14 -32.83 12.41
C SER A 366 8.41 -32.09 12.85
N THR A 367 8.42 -31.20 13.86
CA THR A 367 7.97 -31.36 15.26
C THR A 367 7.74 -30.01 15.98
N SER A 368 7.09 -30.11 17.14
CA SER A 368 6.60 -29.13 18.11
C SER A 368 7.61 -28.58 19.15
N GLY A 369 7.30 -27.43 19.76
CA GLY A 369 7.84 -27.00 21.08
C GLY A 369 7.25 -25.67 21.60
N PRO A 370 6.93 -25.51 22.91
CA PRO A 370 6.32 -24.30 23.47
C PRO A 370 7.35 -23.36 24.16
N VAL A 371 7.11 -22.05 24.13
CA VAL A 371 7.93 -21.02 24.83
C VAL A 371 7.01 -20.07 25.60
N GLN A 372 7.30 -19.87 26.89
CA GLN A 372 6.65 -18.90 27.78
C GLN A 372 7.37 -17.55 27.77
N ILE A 373 6.61 -16.45 27.93
CA ILE A 373 7.15 -15.08 28.02
C ILE A 373 6.43 -14.30 29.14
N ASN A 374 7.21 -13.61 29.98
CA ASN A 374 6.81 -12.79 31.12
C ASN A 374 6.52 -11.31 30.74
N ASN A 375 5.75 -10.66 31.62
CA ASN A 375 5.02 -9.38 31.50
C ASN A 375 5.86 -8.08 31.43
N PHE A 376 5.19 -7.01 30.96
CA PHE A 376 5.40 -5.62 31.37
C PHE A 376 4.07 -4.84 31.36
N VAL A 377 3.89 -3.92 32.30
CA VAL A 377 2.80 -2.93 32.38
C VAL A 377 3.44 -1.59 32.74
N ASP A 378 3.16 -0.55 31.97
CA ASP A 378 3.00 0.83 32.46
C ASP A 378 2.46 1.72 31.32
N SER A 379 1.23 2.21 31.46
CA SER A 379 0.70 3.26 30.59
C SER A 379 -0.33 4.12 31.33
N GLY A 380 0.17 5.12 32.04
CA GLY A 380 -0.62 6.30 32.36
C GLY A 380 -0.96 7.04 31.08
N ILE A 381 -2.23 6.99 30.67
CA ILE A 381 -3.06 8.03 30.02
C ILE A 381 -4.39 7.33 29.69
N LEU A 382 -5.50 7.96 30.09
CA LEU A 382 -6.88 7.44 30.23
C LEU A 382 -7.20 6.99 31.68
N SER A 383 -7.41 7.97 32.57
CA SER A 383 -8.18 7.72 33.79
C SER A 383 -9.64 7.46 33.37
N LEU A 384 -9.98 6.18 33.21
CA LEU A 384 -11.36 5.72 33.08
C LEU A 384 -12.10 6.06 34.38
N SER A 385 -13.35 6.50 34.25
CA SER A 385 -14.18 6.86 35.41
C SER A 385 -14.42 5.63 36.31
N GLU A 386 -14.60 5.85 37.62
CA GLU A 386 -14.70 4.79 38.65
C GLU A 386 -15.77 3.70 38.38
N ASN A 387 -16.74 3.97 37.50
CA ASN A 387 -17.76 3.00 37.13
C ASN A 387 -17.24 1.88 36.20
N ASP A 388 -16.16 2.12 35.45
CA ASP A 388 -15.51 1.10 34.62
C ASP A 388 -14.55 0.20 35.43
N ILE A 389 -14.19 0.62 36.65
CA ILE A 389 -13.19 -0.02 37.52
C ILE A 389 -13.75 -1.22 38.28
N LYS A 390 -15.06 -1.28 38.55
CA LYS A 390 -15.66 -2.38 39.35
C LYS A 390 -15.56 -3.75 38.69
N THR A 391 -15.37 -3.81 37.37
CA THR A 391 -15.12 -5.07 36.65
C THR A 391 -13.64 -5.50 36.69
N SER A 392 -12.72 -4.58 37.01
CA SER A 392 -11.27 -4.81 37.05
C SER A 392 -10.69 -4.94 38.47
N GLN A 393 -11.34 -4.41 39.51
CA GLN A 393 -10.80 -4.45 40.88
C GLN A 393 -10.79 -5.85 41.53
N THR A 394 -11.69 -6.76 41.13
CA THR A 394 -11.64 -8.18 41.55
C THR A 394 -10.42 -8.91 40.98
N TYR A 395 -9.78 -8.35 39.94
CA TYR A 395 -8.62 -8.93 39.27
C TYR A 395 -7.28 -8.49 39.92
N ILE A 396 -7.25 -7.32 40.57
CA ILE A 396 -5.99 -6.69 41.02
C ILE A 396 -5.63 -7.06 42.47
N SER A 397 -6.61 -7.36 43.34
CA SER A 397 -6.34 -7.54 44.79
C SER A 397 -5.64 -8.85 45.19
N LYS A 398 -5.43 -9.79 44.25
CA LYS A 398 -4.78 -11.08 44.54
C LYS A 398 -3.25 -11.07 44.44
N HIS A 399 -2.61 -9.99 43.96
CA HIS A 399 -1.18 -10.03 43.61
C HIS A 399 -0.29 -8.91 44.15
N THR A 400 -0.75 -8.15 45.16
CA THR A 400 0.02 -7.01 45.71
C THR A 400 1.02 -7.38 46.83
N SER A 401 1.05 -8.62 47.35
CA SER A 401 1.87 -8.96 48.52
C SER A 401 3.34 -9.35 48.22
N VAL A 402 3.82 -9.28 46.98
CA VAL A 402 5.16 -9.77 46.59
C VAL A 402 6.15 -8.65 46.19
N ILE A 403 5.70 -7.40 46.15
CA ILE A 403 6.48 -6.29 45.53
C ILE A 403 7.54 -5.65 46.47
N GLN A 404 7.59 -5.96 47.77
CA GLN A 404 8.48 -5.23 48.70
C GLN A 404 9.94 -5.72 48.81
N GLN A 405 10.40 -6.70 48.02
CA GLN A 405 11.68 -7.35 48.32
C GLN A 405 12.84 -7.14 47.32
N VAL A 406 12.74 -6.24 46.31
CA VAL A 406 13.80 -6.13 45.28
C VAL A 406 14.34 -4.70 45.06
N ILE A 407 13.97 -3.73 45.90
CA ILE A 407 14.57 -2.38 45.85
C ILE A 407 15.81 -2.32 46.75
N SER A 408 16.91 -2.95 46.33
CA SER A 408 18.24 -2.65 46.87
C SER A 408 19.35 -3.11 45.93
N THR A 409 19.64 -2.31 44.90
CA THR A 409 21.00 -2.01 44.40
C THR A 409 20.89 -1.15 43.15
N THR A 410 21.20 0.13 43.30
CA THR A 410 21.33 1.09 42.19
C THR A 410 22.77 1.56 42.15
N THR A 411 23.50 1.28 41.07
CA THR A 411 24.80 1.91 40.80
C THR A 411 24.60 2.99 39.73
N LYS A 412 24.94 4.22 40.12
CA LYS A 412 24.94 5.44 39.30
C LYS A 412 26.02 5.35 38.21
N LEU A 413 25.74 5.88 37.02
CA LEU A 413 26.75 6.20 36.02
C LEU A 413 26.43 7.57 35.41
N ASP A 414 27.29 8.53 35.74
CA ASP A 414 27.33 9.90 35.22
C ASP A 414 27.85 9.92 33.78
N ILE A 415 27.23 10.75 32.93
CA ILE A 415 27.77 11.11 31.61
C ILE A 415 27.79 12.64 31.50
N SER A 416 28.98 13.20 31.66
CA SER A 416 29.34 14.51 31.12
C SER A 416 30.38 14.29 30.02
N LYS A 417 30.15 14.78 28.80
CA LYS A 417 31.23 15.11 27.86
C LYS A 417 30.78 16.13 26.81
N ASN A 418 31.55 17.22 26.77
CA ASN A 418 31.49 18.35 25.85
C ASN A 418 31.88 17.93 24.42
N VAL A 419 31.23 18.54 23.43
CA VAL A 419 31.60 18.46 22.01
C VAL A 419 32.17 19.80 21.58
N SER A 420 33.44 19.81 21.19
CA SER A 420 34.15 20.95 20.60
C SER A 420 33.90 20.99 19.09
N ILE A 421 33.39 22.12 18.59
CA ILE A 421 33.17 22.34 17.15
C ILE A 421 34.47 22.85 16.52
N ASN A 422 34.99 22.08 15.56
CA ASN A 422 36.20 22.39 14.81
C ASN A 422 35.88 23.41 13.69
N LYS A 423 36.38 24.65 13.82
CA LYS A 423 36.29 25.70 12.80
C LYS A 423 37.56 25.70 11.95
N ASN A 424 37.60 24.85 10.94
CA ASN A 424 38.53 25.01 9.81
C ASN A 424 37.71 24.98 8.53
N ARG A 425 37.33 26.17 8.06
CA ARG A 425 36.70 26.36 6.75
C ARG A 425 37.76 26.99 5.86
N THR A 426 38.19 26.24 4.86
CA THR A 426 39.06 26.69 3.78
C THR A 426 38.35 27.78 2.98
N ASP A 427 39.03 28.91 2.80
CA ASP A 427 38.56 30.02 1.98
C ASP A 427 38.37 29.56 0.54
N ILE A 428 37.13 29.67 0.05
CA ILE A 428 36.80 29.44 -1.37
C ILE A 428 37.34 30.66 -2.13
N PRO A 429 38.18 30.48 -3.16
CA PRO A 429 38.69 31.58 -3.96
C PRO A 429 37.55 32.47 -4.45
N GLU A 430 37.70 33.78 -4.31
CA GLU A 430 36.67 34.78 -4.65
C GLU A 430 36.18 34.67 -6.11
N THR A 431 37.02 34.13 -6.98
CA THR A 431 36.73 33.79 -8.38
C THR A 431 35.72 32.65 -8.53
N GLU A 432 35.79 31.60 -7.72
CA GLU A 432 34.82 30.49 -7.72
C GLU A 432 33.48 30.93 -7.13
N LEU A 433 33.51 31.78 -6.10
CA LEU A 433 32.30 32.37 -5.52
C LEU A 433 31.59 33.30 -6.52
N SER A 434 32.36 34.05 -7.32
CA SER A 434 31.84 34.92 -8.38
C SER A 434 31.22 34.12 -9.53
N ALA A 435 31.89 33.04 -9.99
CA ALA A 435 31.36 32.15 -11.02
C ALA A 435 30.08 31.45 -10.55
N PHE A 436 30.04 30.99 -9.30
CA PHE A 436 28.84 30.38 -8.70
C PHE A 436 27.68 31.39 -8.61
N LYS A 437 27.93 32.62 -8.13
CA LYS A 437 26.93 33.69 -8.08
C LYS A 437 26.39 34.03 -9.48
N LYS A 438 27.25 34.10 -10.49
CA LYS A 438 26.85 34.34 -11.89
C LYS A 438 25.97 33.20 -12.42
N GLN A 439 26.33 31.96 -12.14
CA GLN A 439 25.56 30.79 -12.56
C GLN A 439 24.18 30.71 -11.86
N VAL A 440 24.10 31.15 -10.60
CA VAL A 440 22.85 31.29 -9.84
C VAL A 440 21.96 32.38 -10.45
N GLU A 441 22.51 33.55 -10.78
CA GLU A 441 21.76 34.65 -11.40
C GLU A 441 21.30 34.33 -12.84
N GLU A 442 22.12 33.66 -13.65
CA GLU A 442 21.70 33.20 -14.99
C GLU A 442 20.56 32.16 -14.92
N LYS A 443 20.61 31.26 -13.93
CA LYS A 443 19.53 30.29 -13.67
C LYS A 443 18.26 30.99 -13.18
N LYS A 444 18.39 31.99 -12.30
CA LYS A 444 17.29 32.82 -11.81
C LYS A 444 16.63 33.64 -12.93
N LEU A 445 17.41 34.17 -13.88
CA LEU A 445 16.91 34.89 -15.04
C LEU A 445 16.19 33.96 -16.04
N LYS A 446 16.75 32.77 -16.31
CA LYS A 446 16.06 31.72 -17.09
C LYS A 446 14.75 31.30 -16.43
N TRP A 447 14.73 31.21 -15.10
CA TRP A 447 13.53 30.89 -14.32
C TRP A 447 12.49 32.01 -14.38
N MET A 448 12.87 33.28 -14.19
CA MET A 448 11.97 34.42 -14.34
C MET A 448 11.38 34.52 -15.74
N ASN A 449 12.16 34.22 -16.80
CA ASN A 449 11.66 34.18 -18.17
C ASN A 449 10.71 33.00 -18.44
N LYS A 450 10.86 31.90 -17.71
CA LYS A 450 9.93 30.74 -17.75
C LYS A 450 8.63 31.02 -16.97
N LEU A 451 8.68 31.90 -15.97
CA LEU A 451 7.51 32.34 -15.20
C LEU A 451 6.75 33.49 -15.85
N SER A 452 7.42 34.42 -16.53
CA SER A 452 6.75 35.49 -17.28
C SER A 452 5.94 34.96 -18.48
N THR A 453 6.11 33.69 -18.85
CA THR A 453 5.25 32.97 -19.81
C THR A 453 4.12 32.17 -19.16
N ARG A 454 4.07 32.05 -17.83
CA ARG A 454 3.00 31.36 -17.08
C ARG A 454 2.66 32.12 -15.79
N ARG A 455 1.70 33.03 -15.89
CA ARG A 455 1.10 33.66 -14.71
C ARG A 455 0.42 32.59 -13.83
N PRO A 456 0.65 32.57 -12.51
CA PRO A 456 0.01 31.63 -11.56
C PRO A 456 -1.53 31.64 -11.63
N ASP A 457 -2.10 32.80 -11.96
CA ASP A 457 -3.51 33.06 -12.16
C ASP A 457 -4.11 32.31 -13.36
N VAL A 458 -3.31 31.83 -14.32
CA VAL A 458 -3.78 31.08 -15.51
C VAL A 458 -3.81 29.57 -15.27
N VAL A 459 -3.08 29.05 -14.27
CA VAL A 459 -3.08 27.60 -13.95
C VAL A 459 -4.45 27.14 -13.40
N PHE A 460 -5.25 28.05 -12.85
CA PHE A 460 -6.55 27.72 -12.23
C PHE A 460 -7.78 28.32 -12.95
N GLN A 461 -7.62 29.10 -14.02
CA GLN A 461 -8.75 29.74 -14.71
C GLN A 461 -9.42 28.87 -15.80
N ASN A 462 -8.87 27.72 -16.16
CA ASN A 462 -9.45 26.83 -17.18
C ASN A 462 -10.48 25.81 -16.63
N LEU A 463 -11.05 26.04 -15.44
CA LEU A 463 -12.07 25.15 -14.85
C LEU A 463 -13.53 25.61 -15.01
N ASN A 464 -13.78 26.71 -15.73
CA ASN A 464 -15.13 27.15 -16.09
C ASN A 464 -15.44 26.93 -17.58
N ILE A 465 -15.49 25.66 -18.01
CA ILE A 465 -16.18 25.28 -19.25
C ILE A 465 -16.93 23.96 -19.02
N ILE A 466 -18.27 24.09 -18.99
CA ILE A 466 -19.36 23.10 -18.90
C ILE A 466 -19.67 22.56 -17.49
#